data_AF-A0A934SJE5-F1
#
_entry.id   AF-A0A934SJE5-F1
#
_cell.length_a   1.000
_cell.length_b   1.000
_cell.length_c   1.000
_cell.angle_alpha   90.00
_cell.angle_beta   90.00
_cell.angle_gamma   90.00
#
_symmetry.space_group_name_H-M   'P 1'
#
loop_
_entity.id
_entity.type
_entity.pdbx_description
1 polymer ?
#
loop_
_entity_poly.entity_id
_entity_poly.type
_entity_poly.pdbx_seq_one_letter_code
_entity_poly.pdbx_strand_id
1 'polypeptide(L)'
;MTDISVSERRLSAALDRIDQFLEAGPAARTDRAAPSADIGLQTRLDAALAENRRLQDELAARDTVSDEGGDRLASASEQAARLAAANDDLAAANRVLIEAASGQGDLAEAVSVALEAEIEALRAARAAEIAQLGDIMVELERLLAGEGEGQAAGDATAEAAADSGGVPDLSEAADNDDLQSEDR
;
A
#
# COMPACT_ATOMS: atom_id res chain seq x y z
N MET A 1 35.45 50.31 32.15
CA MET A 1 34.31 51.22 32.38
C MET A 1 33.71 51.78 31.08
N THR A 2 34.02 51.22 29.90
CA THR A 2 33.54 51.70 28.58
C THR A 2 32.33 50.92 28.07
N ASP A 3 32.18 49.65 28.46
CA ASP A 3 31.08 48.77 27.99
C ASP A 3 29.70 49.19 28.52
N ILE A 4 29.67 49.86 29.68
CA ILE A 4 28.46 50.42 30.28
C ILE A 4 27.88 51.52 29.37
N SER A 5 28.73 52.38 28.79
CA SER A 5 28.29 53.44 27.87
C SER A 5 27.84 52.94 26.49
N VAL A 6 28.26 51.73 26.10
CA VAL A 6 27.83 51.09 24.85
C VAL A 6 26.50 50.38 25.06
N SER A 7 26.31 49.74 26.21
CA SER A 7 25.05 49.12 26.60
C SER A 7 23.94 50.17 26.81
N GLU A 8 24.23 51.32 27.42
CA GLU A 8 23.25 52.42 27.55
C GLU A 8 22.81 52.99 26.20
N ARG A 9 23.75 53.24 25.27
CA ARG A 9 23.40 53.70 23.90
C ARG A 9 22.56 52.69 23.14
N ARG A 10 22.84 51.39 23.30
CA ARG A 10 22.03 50.33 22.71
C ARG A 10 20.64 50.27 23.35
N LEU A 11 20.53 50.49 24.66
CA LEU A 11 19.26 50.52 25.37
C LEU A 11 18.40 51.71 24.93
N SER A 12 18.98 52.92 24.86
CA SER A 12 18.27 54.10 24.36
C SER A 12 17.80 53.92 22.92
N ALA A 13 18.66 53.41 22.04
CA ALA A 13 18.27 53.12 20.65
C ALA A 13 17.18 52.05 20.55
N ALA A 14 17.16 51.06 21.45
CA ALA A 14 16.11 50.06 21.51
C ALA A 14 14.78 50.65 22.01
N LEU A 15 14.83 51.54 23.00
CA LEU A 15 13.66 52.24 23.54
C LEU A 15 13.08 53.22 22.52
N ASP A 16 13.90 54.03 21.86
CA ASP A 16 13.46 54.94 20.79
C ASP A 16 12.77 54.17 19.65
N ARG A 17 13.30 52.99 19.30
CA ARG A 17 12.69 52.10 18.30
C ARG A 17 11.34 51.55 18.75
N ILE A 18 11.17 51.25 20.04
CA ILE A 18 9.89 50.78 20.61
C ILE A 18 8.88 51.93 20.64
N ASP A 19 9.29 53.13 21.04
CA ASP A 19 8.43 54.31 21.02
C ASP A 19 7.96 54.62 19.59
N GLN A 20 8.86 54.57 18.61
CA GLN A 20 8.48 54.67 17.19
C GLN A 20 7.48 53.59 16.75
N PHE A 21 7.62 52.36 17.28
CA PHE A 21 6.75 51.24 16.95
C PHE A 21 5.36 51.32 17.59
N LEU A 22 5.27 52.00 18.73
CA LEU A 22 4.03 52.31 19.43
C LEU A 22 3.33 53.52 18.80
N GLU A 23 4.08 54.56 18.45
CA GLU A 23 3.58 55.78 17.78
C GLU A 23 3.03 55.49 16.38
N ALA A 24 3.66 54.57 15.63
CA ALA A 24 3.14 54.11 14.35
C ALA A 24 1.83 53.31 14.46
N GLY A 25 1.50 52.77 15.63
CA GLY A 25 0.31 51.96 15.87
C GLY A 25 0.21 50.67 15.00
N PRO A 26 -0.71 49.75 15.33
CA PRO A 26 -0.99 48.60 14.46
C PRO A 26 -1.62 49.02 13.12
N ALA A 27 -2.25 50.19 13.05
CA ALA A 27 -2.94 50.71 11.87
C ALA A 27 -2.00 51.10 10.70
N ALA A 28 -0.84 51.73 10.98
CA ALA A 28 0.12 52.04 9.92
C ALA A 28 0.90 50.80 9.43
N ARG A 29 0.95 49.73 10.24
CA ARG A 29 1.51 48.42 9.85
C ARG A 29 0.57 47.60 8.98
N THR A 30 -0.74 47.68 9.23
CA THR A 30 -1.75 47.06 8.35
C THR A 30 -1.79 47.74 6.98
N ASP A 31 -1.77 49.08 6.90
CA ASP A 31 -1.91 49.76 5.59
C ASP A 31 -0.75 49.55 4.60
N ARG A 32 0.44 49.11 5.06
CA ARG A 32 1.59 48.86 4.17
C ARG A 32 1.85 47.39 3.85
N ALA A 33 1.12 46.46 4.46
CA ALA A 33 1.33 45.01 4.29
C ALA A 33 0.07 44.21 3.89
N ALA A 34 -1.13 44.79 3.92
CA ALA A 34 -2.35 44.00 4.19
C ALA A 34 -3.31 43.64 3.02
N PRO A 35 -2.84 43.41 1.78
CA PRO A 35 -3.61 42.44 0.96
C PRO A 35 -2.76 41.29 0.43
N SER A 36 -1.55 41.55 -0.06
CA SER A 36 -0.74 40.54 -0.77
C SER A 36 -0.01 39.59 0.17
N ALA A 37 0.46 40.05 1.32
CA ALA A 37 1.10 39.19 2.33
C ALA A 37 0.08 38.24 2.98
N ASP A 38 -1.15 38.72 3.18
CA ASP A 38 -2.25 37.95 3.77
C ASP A 38 -2.76 36.85 2.79
N ILE A 39 -2.90 37.19 1.51
CA ILE A 39 -3.17 36.20 0.44
C ILE A 39 -2.06 35.13 0.37
N GLY A 40 -0.78 35.51 0.52
CA GLY A 40 0.34 34.58 0.52
C GLY A 40 0.38 33.66 1.74
N LEU A 41 -0.03 34.15 2.92
CA LEU A 41 -0.18 33.35 4.14
C LEU A 41 -1.38 32.41 4.03
N GLN A 42 -2.52 32.90 3.53
CA GLN A 42 -3.72 32.10 3.31
C GLN A 42 -3.45 30.95 2.33
N THR A 43 -2.76 31.25 1.21
CA THR A 43 -2.35 30.23 0.22
C THR A 43 -1.45 29.15 0.84
N ARG A 44 -0.51 29.53 1.71
CA ARG A 44 0.35 28.57 2.42
C ARG A 44 -0.40 27.74 3.45
N LEU A 45 -1.37 28.34 4.13
CA LEU A 45 -2.25 27.63 5.08
C LEU A 45 -3.11 26.61 4.34
N ASP A 46 -3.72 27.00 3.22
CA ASP A 46 -4.54 26.11 2.40
C ASP A 46 -3.71 24.95 1.84
N ALA A 47 -2.48 25.22 1.37
CA ALA A 47 -1.55 24.19 0.93
C ALA A 47 -1.13 23.24 2.07
N ALA A 48 -0.84 23.78 3.26
CA ALA A 48 -0.50 22.98 4.42
C ALA A 48 -1.67 22.10 4.90
N LEU A 49 -2.90 22.62 4.84
CA LEU A 49 -4.11 21.85 5.17
C LEU A 49 -4.38 20.75 4.14
N ALA A 50 -4.16 21.03 2.85
CA ALA A 50 -4.28 20.02 1.80
C ALA A 50 -3.26 18.89 1.98
N GLU A 51 -2.01 19.24 2.27
CA GLU A 51 -0.97 18.25 2.57
C GLU A 51 -1.26 17.47 3.85
N ASN A 52 -1.77 18.12 4.89
CA ASN A 52 -2.14 17.44 6.12
C ASN A 52 -3.26 16.43 5.90
N ARG A 53 -4.28 16.76 5.10
CA ARG A 53 -5.33 15.81 4.69
C ARG A 53 -4.76 14.63 3.92
N ARG A 54 -3.89 14.88 2.94
CA ARG A 54 -3.22 13.82 2.18
C ARG A 54 -2.44 12.88 3.10
N LEU A 55 -1.66 13.42 4.03
CA LEU A 55 -0.90 12.62 4.99
C LEU A 55 -1.81 11.86 5.96
N GLN A 56 -2.93 12.44 6.37
CA GLN A 56 -3.95 11.74 7.18
C GLN A 56 -4.56 10.57 6.42
N ASP A 57 -4.88 10.76 5.14
CA ASP A 57 -5.41 9.69 4.28
C ASP A 57 -4.37 8.57 4.07
N GLU A 58 -3.09 8.92 3.88
CA GLU A 58 -1.99 7.95 3.75
C GLU A 58 -1.75 7.16 5.05
N LEU A 59 -1.80 7.83 6.20
CA LEU A 59 -1.70 7.17 7.51
C LEU A 59 -2.88 6.23 7.75
N ALA A 60 -4.10 6.68 7.45
CA ALA A 60 -5.29 5.84 7.58
C ALA A 60 -5.20 4.58 6.69
N ALA A 61 -4.73 4.72 5.46
CA ALA A 61 -4.52 3.57 4.56
C ALA A 61 -3.40 2.61 5.04
N ARG A 62 -2.38 3.13 5.73
CA ARG A 62 -1.33 2.30 6.33
C ARG A 62 -1.84 1.55 7.56
N ASP A 63 -2.62 2.21 8.40
CA ASP A 63 -3.20 1.61 9.60
C ASP A 63 -4.11 0.44 9.23
N THR A 64 -4.97 0.58 8.21
CA THR A 64 -5.82 -0.54 7.75
C THR A 64 -5.01 -1.73 7.26
N VAL A 65 -3.94 -1.51 6.49
CA VAL A 65 -3.06 -2.61 6.03
C VAL A 65 -2.33 -3.27 7.20
N SER A 66 -1.94 -2.49 8.21
CA SER A 66 -1.31 -3.01 9.42
C SER A 66 -2.26 -3.88 10.24
N ASP A 67 -3.51 -3.44 10.40
CA ASP A 67 -4.55 -4.20 11.10
C ASP A 67 -4.87 -5.51 10.38
N GLU A 68 -5.06 -5.47 9.05
CA GLU A 68 -5.26 -6.67 8.22
C GLU A 68 -4.08 -7.66 8.33
N GLY A 69 -2.84 -7.15 8.37
CA GLY A 69 -1.66 -7.98 8.59
C GLY A 69 -1.63 -8.61 9.99
N GLY A 70 -2.08 -7.86 11.01
CA GLY A 70 -2.22 -8.35 12.38
C GLY A 70 -3.23 -9.49 12.49
N ASP A 71 -4.40 -9.34 11.88
CA ASP A 71 -5.46 -10.36 11.87
C ASP A 71 -5.02 -11.65 11.17
N ARG A 72 -4.31 -11.52 10.04
CA ARG A 72 -3.75 -12.68 9.32
C ARG A 72 -2.70 -13.39 10.16
N LEU A 73 -1.81 -12.65 10.82
CA LEU A 73 -0.81 -13.24 11.71
C LEU A 73 -1.47 -13.97 12.89
N ALA A 74 -2.50 -13.39 13.50
CA ALA A 74 -3.25 -14.01 14.57
C ALA A 74 -3.90 -15.34 14.10
N SER A 75 -4.59 -15.31 12.96
CA SER A 75 -5.19 -16.50 12.35
C SER A 75 -4.15 -17.59 12.05
N ALA A 76 -3.02 -17.23 11.45
CA ALA A 76 -1.93 -18.16 11.16
C ALA A 76 -1.33 -18.75 12.44
N SER A 77 -1.17 -17.95 13.50
CA SER A 77 -0.67 -18.43 14.79
C SER A 77 -1.62 -19.42 15.46
N GLU A 78 -2.93 -19.20 15.34
CA GLU A 78 -3.94 -20.10 15.88
C GLU A 78 -3.96 -21.43 15.12
N GLN A 79 -3.83 -21.40 13.79
CA GLN A 79 -3.72 -22.60 12.97
C GLN A 79 -2.45 -23.39 13.31
N ALA A 80 -1.30 -22.71 13.47
CA ALA A 80 -0.05 -23.34 13.87
C ALA A 80 -0.17 -24.01 15.26
N ALA A 81 -0.83 -23.36 16.21
CA ALA A 81 -1.09 -23.93 17.53
C ALA A 81 -1.99 -25.17 17.45
N ARG A 82 -3.05 -25.14 16.62
CA ARG A 82 -3.93 -26.29 16.38
C ARG A 82 -3.19 -27.48 15.74
N LEU A 83 -2.36 -27.21 14.74
CA LEU A 83 -1.50 -28.23 14.13
C LEU A 83 -0.51 -28.85 15.10
N ALA A 84 0.13 -28.02 15.93
CA ALA A 84 1.07 -28.48 16.93
C ALA A 84 0.38 -29.40 17.95
N ALA A 85 -0.77 -28.99 18.47
CA ALA A 85 -1.55 -29.81 19.40
C ALA A 85 -1.95 -31.17 18.78
N ALA A 86 -2.47 -31.17 17.55
CA ALA A 86 -2.87 -32.41 16.89
C ALA A 86 -1.67 -33.34 16.60
N ASN A 87 -0.49 -32.78 16.30
CA ASN A 87 0.74 -33.56 16.16
C ASN A 87 1.22 -34.14 17.49
N ASP A 88 1.13 -33.38 18.59
CA ASP A 88 1.47 -33.86 19.93
C ASP A 88 0.54 -35.02 20.36
N ASP A 89 -0.76 -34.90 20.08
CA ASP A 89 -1.75 -35.94 20.33
C ASP A 89 -1.47 -37.19 19.49
N LEU A 90 -1.16 -37.03 18.19
CA LEU A 90 -0.77 -38.14 17.31
C LEU A 90 0.53 -38.81 17.79
N ALA A 91 1.51 -38.03 18.24
CA ALA A 91 2.76 -38.56 18.79
C ALA A 91 2.54 -39.30 20.13
N ALA A 92 1.62 -38.83 20.96
CA ALA A 92 1.20 -39.54 22.17
C ALA A 92 0.49 -40.86 21.83
N ALA A 93 -0.48 -40.84 20.91
CA ALA A 93 -1.20 -42.03 20.49
C ALA A 93 -0.29 -43.07 19.83
N ASN A 94 0.69 -42.63 19.02
CA ASN A 94 1.71 -43.52 18.45
C ASN A 94 2.57 -44.21 19.51
N ARG A 95 2.92 -43.52 20.62
CA ARG A 95 3.63 -44.15 21.74
C ARG A 95 2.78 -45.23 22.40
N VAL A 96 1.52 -44.93 22.69
CA VAL A 96 0.57 -45.92 23.25
C VAL A 96 0.40 -47.12 22.33
N LEU A 97 0.31 -46.90 21.02
CA LEU A 97 0.21 -47.98 20.03
C LEU A 97 1.45 -48.87 20.01
N ILE A 98 2.65 -48.29 20.11
CA ILE A 98 3.91 -49.04 20.18
C ILE A 98 3.98 -49.87 21.48
N GLU A 99 3.59 -49.29 22.61
CA GLU A 99 3.53 -50.00 23.90
C GLU A 99 2.56 -51.19 23.83
N ALA A 100 1.35 -50.97 23.31
CA ALA A 100 0.35 -52.03 23.13
C ALA A 100 0.84 -53.12 22.15
N ALA A 101 1.48 -52.74 21.05
CA ALA A 101 2.06 -53.68 20.09
C ALA A 101 3.22 -54.52 20.69
N SER A 102 3.91 -53.99 21.71
CA SER A 102 4.92 -54.72 22.48
C SER A 102 4.34 -55.70 23.51
N GLY A 103 3.01 -55.79 23.60
CA GLY A 103 2.28 -56.64 24.54
C GLY A 103 1.94 -55.95 25.87
N GLN A 104 2.11 -54.63 25.97
CA GLN A 104 1.76 -53.84 27.14
C GLN A 104 0.48 -53.03 26.87
N GLY A 105 -0.68 -53.55 27.28
CA GLY A 105 -1.97 -52.87 27.15
C GLY A 105 -2.92 -53.52 26.15
N ASP A 106 -4.05 -52.86 25.88
CA ASP A 106 -5.04 -53.31 24.90
C ASP A 106 -4.71 -52.75 23.51
N LEU A 107 -4.35 -53.64 22.59
CA LEU A 107 -4.04 -53.29 21.20
C LEU A 107 -5.26 -52.74 20.45
N ALA A 108 -6.47 -53.25 20.73
CA ALA A 108 -7.66 -52.80 20.02
C ALA A 108 -8.00 -51.34 20.39
N GLU A 109 -7.95 -51.02 21.68
CA GLU A 109 -8.12 -49.65 22.18
C GLU A 109 -7.03 -48.72 21.65
N ALA A 110 -5.76 -49.14 21.70
CA ALA A 110 -4.64 -48.33 21.20
C ALA A 110 -4.74 -48.02 19.70
N VAL A 111 -5.21 -48.98 18.88
CA VAL A 111 -5.47 -48.76 17.45
C VAL A 111 -6.59 -47.76 17.25
N SER A 112 -7.71 -47.85 18.00
CA SER A 112 -8.79 -46.86 17.89
C SER A 112 -8.32 -45.45 18.23
N VAL A 113 -7.56 -45.28 19.32
CA VAL A 113 -7.03 -43.98 19.74
C VAL A 113 -6.05 -43.42 18.72
N ALA A 114 -5.18 -44.25 18.15
CA ALA A 114 -4.24 -43.82 17.11
C ALA A 114 -4.95 -43.35 15.83
N LEU A 115 -5.98 -44.07 15.39
CA LEU A 115 -6.77 -43.69 14.21
C LEU A 115 -7.56 -42.39 14.44
N GLU A 116 -8.12 -42.21 15.64
CA GLU A 116 -8.81 -40.96 16.00
C GLU A 116 -7.85 -39.77 16.00
N ALA A 117 -6.66 -39.93 16.61
CA ALA A 117 -5.62 -38.91 16.59
C ALA A 117 -5.11 -38.62 15.17
N GLU A 118 -4.98 -39.64 14.31
CA GLU A 118 -4.57 -39.47 12.90
C GLU A 118 -5.62 -38.68 12.11
N ILE A 119 -6.90 -39.00 12.28
CA ILE A 119 -7.99 -38.25 11.64
C ILE A 119 -7.98 -36.79 12.08
N GLU A 120 -7.76 -36.52 13.37
CA GLU A 120 -7.74 -35.15 13.88
C GLU A 120 -6.51 -34.37 13.39
N ALA A 121 -5.33 -35.00 13.35
CA ALA A 121 -4.14 -34.41 12.74
C ALA A 121 -4.34 -34.08 11.25
N LEU A 122 -4.95 -34.99 10.49
CA LEU A 122 -5.27 -34.75 9.08
C LEU A 122 -6.30 -33.63 8.88
N ARG A 123 -7.29 -33.51 9.78
CA ARG A 123 -8.26 -32.41 9.76
C ARG A 123 -7.60 -31.07 10.05
N ALA A 124 -6.73 -31.02 11.07
CA ALA A 124 -5.97 -29.83 11.39
C ALA A 124 -5.06 -29.41 10.22
N ALA A 125 -4.34 -30.37 9.63
CA ALA A 125 -3.50 -30.18 8.44
C ALA A 125 -4.30 -29.58 7.29
N ARG A 126 -5.42 -30.20 6.93
CA ARG A 126 -6.28 -29.74 5.83
C ARG A 126 -6.89 -28.37 6.10
N ALA A 127 -7.27 -28.06 7.35
CA ALA A 127 -7.80 -26.75 7.71
C ALA A 127 -6.75 -25.65 7.52
N ALA A 128 -5.49 -25.90 7.93
CA ALA A 128 -4.40 -24.97 7.72
C ALA A 128 -4.06 -24.80 6.23
N GLU A 129 -4.06 -25.87 5.44
CA GLU A 129 -3.86 -25.81 3.99
C GLU A 129 -4.93 -24.96 3.30
N ILE A 130 -6.21 -25.17 3.64
CA ILE A 130 -7.32 -24.40 3.05
C ILE A 130 -7.17 -22.91 3.38
N ALA A 131 -6.82 -22.59 4.62
CA ALA A 131 -6.61 -21.20 5.03
C ALA A 131 -5.42 -20.57 4.29
N GLN A 132 -4.29 -21.26 4.20
CA GLN A 132 -3.12 -20.80 3.46
C GLN A 132 -3.42 -20.59 1.97
N LEU A 133 -4.16 -21.51 1.33
CA LEU A 133 -4.59 -21.36 -0.06
C LEU A 133 -5.52 -20.16 -0.24
N GLY A 134 -6.41 -19.91 0.73
CA GLY A 134 -7.24 -18.71 0.76
C GLY A 134 -6.41 -17.42 0.81
N ASP A 135 -5.41 -17.37 1.68
CA ASP A 135 -4.49 -16.22 1.80
C ASP A 135 -3.71 -15.99 0.50
N ILE A 136 -3.22 -17.06 -0.13
CA ILE A 136 -2.53 -16.99 -1.43
C ILE A 136 -3.46 -16.43 -2.51
N MET A 137 -4.72 -16.90 -2.57
CA MET A 137 -5.69 -16.39 -3.54
C MET A 137 -5.95 -14.89 -3.37
N VAL A 138 -6.13 -14.42 -2.14
CA VAL A 138 -6.33 -13.00 -1.85
C VAL A 138 -5.13 -12.17 -2.29
N GLU A 139 -3.91 -12.64 -2.04
CA GLU A 139 -2.70 -11.95 -2.50
C GLU A 139 -2.56 -11.96 -4.03
N LEU A 140 -2.92 -13.06 -4.70
CA LEU A 140 -2.94 -13.11 -6.16
C LEU A 140 -3.98 -12.13 -6.73
N GLU A 141 -5.19 -12.07 -6.19
CA GLU A 141 -6.21 -11.09 -6.57
C GLU A 141 -5.71 -9.66 -6.41
N ARG A 142 -5.00 -9.36 -5.32
CA ARG A 142 -4.39 -8.05 -5.06
C ARG A 142 -3.30 -7.71 -6.09
N LEU A 143 -2.43 -8.67 -6.41
CA LEU A 143 -1.38 -8.48 -7.42
C LEU A 143 -1.99 -8.22 -8.80
N LEU A 144 -3.01 -9.00 -9.20
CA LEU A 144 -3.71 -8.82 -10.47
C LEU A 144 -4.45 -7.47 -10.53
N ALA A 145 -5.07 -7.03 -9.43
CA ALA A 145 -5.73 -5.73 -9.36
C ALA A 145 -4.72 -4.57 -9.48
N GLY A 146 -3.54 -4.69 -8.86
CA GLY A 146 -2.47 -3.69 -8.92
C GLY A 146 -1.82 -3.57 -10.30
N GLU A 147 -1.81 -4.62 -11.11
CA GLU A 147 -1.32 -4.57 -12.51
C GLU A 147 -2.22 -3.71 -13.43
N GLY A 148 -3.52 -3.58 -13.12
CA GLY A 148 -4.47 -2.79 -13.91
C GLY A 148 -4.32 -1.27 -13.77
N GLU A 149 -3.87 -0.77 -12.61
CA GLU A 149 -3.70 0.67 -12.36
C GLU A 149 -2.43 1.25 -12.99
N GLY A 150 -1.40 0.42 -13.22
CA GLY A 150 -0.16 0.82 -13.89
C GLY A 150 -0.28 0.97 -15.42
N GLN A 151 -1.24 0.29 -16.05
CA GLN A 151 -1.39 0.26 -17.51
C GLN A 151 -2.19 1.46 -18.07
N ALA A 152 -3.08 2.05 -17.27
CA ALA A 152 -3.91 3.19 -17.69
C ALA A 152 -3.14 4.53 -17.80
N ALA A 153 -1.98 4.65 -17.14
CA ALA A 153 -1.15 5.85 -17.20
C ALA A 153 -0.16 5.86 -18.39
N GLY A 154 0.11 4.69 -19.00
CA GLY A 154 1.02 4.57 -20.15
C GLY A 154 0.38 4.80 -21.51
N ASP A 155 -0.94 4.61 -21.63
CA ASP A 155 -1.64 4.60 -22.92
C ASP A 155 -2.09 6.01 -23.37
N ALA A 156 -2.23 6.96 -22.45
CA ALA A 156 -2.63 8.33 -22.76
C ALA A 156 -1.57 9.14 -23.53
N THR A 157 -0.33 8.66 -23.63
CA THR A 157 0.78 9.37 -24.31
C THR A 157 1.11 8.83 -25.71
N ALA A 158 0.54 7.69 -26.13
CA ALA A 158 0.91 7.04 -27.39
C ALA A 158 0.09 7.50 -28.62
N GLU A 159 -1.17 7.92 -28.43
CA GLU A 159 -2.08 8.33 -29.52
C GLU A 159 -1.77 9.72 -30.12
N ALA A 160 -0.91 10.53 -29.51
CA ALA A 160 -0.59 11.88 -30.00
C ALA A 160 0.57 11.93 -31.02
N ALA A 161 1.27 10.82 -31.28
CA ALA A 161 2.49 10.80 -32.09
C ALA A 161 2.38 10.00 -33.41
N ALA A 162 1.21 9.47 -33.75
CA ALA A 162 1.04 8.54 -34.87
C ALA A 162 0.48 9.16 -36.17
N ASP A 163 0.55 10.49 -36.35
CA ASP A 163 0.09 11.18 -37.58
C ASP A 163 1.23 11.83 -38.37
N SER A 164 2.24 11.05 -38.77
CA SER A 164 3.20 11.49 -39.79
C SER A 164 3.78 10.37 -40.65
N GLY A 165 3.05 9.26 -40.80
CA GLY A 165 3.46 8.10 -41.59
C GLY A 165 2.70 8.01 -42.92
N GLY A 166 2.89 8.98 -43.82
CA GLY A 166 2.39 8.88 -45.18
C GLY A 166 2.93 7.63 -45.87
N VAL A 167 2.05 6.68 -46.16
CA VAL A 167 2.37 5.50 -46.98
C VAL A 167 2.45 5.98 -48.44
N PRO A 168 3.58 5.82 -49.16
CA PRO A 168 3.59 6.07 -50.59
C PRO A 168 2.65 5.06 -51.27
N ASP A 169 1.68 5.61 -51.97
CA ASP A 169 0.72 4.92 -52.82
C ASP A 169 1.47 4.07 -53.87
N LEU A 170 1.38 2.75 -53.76
CA LEU A 170 1.85 1.80 -54.78
C LEU A 170 0.67 1.19 -55.54
N SER A 171 -0.35 2.00 -55.84
CA SER A 171 -1.46 1.62 -56.70
C SER A 171 -1.42 2.32 -58.07
N GLU A 172 -0.40 2.00 -58.89
CA GLU A 172 -0.68 1.86 -60.31
C GLU A 172 -1.21 0.45 -60.53
N ALA A 173 -2.54 0.41 -60.50
CA ALA A 173 -3.36 -0.76 -60.71
C ALA A 173 -3.11 -1.41 -62.08
N ALA A 174 -3.26 -2.72 -62.06
CA ALA A 174 -3.20 -3.62 -63.19
C ALA A 174 -4.31 -3.37 -64.23
N ASP A 175 -4.03 -3.88 -65.43
CA ASP A 175 -4.95 -4.47 -66.40
C ASP A 175 -6.05 -3.59 -67.03
N ASN A 176 -5.87 -3.31 -68.33
CA ASN A 176 -6.93 -3.43 -69.34
C ASN A 176 -6.34 -3.32 -70.74
N ASP A 177 -6.12 -4.46 -71.41
CA ASP A 177 -6.86 -4.83 -72.63
C ASP A 177 -6.19 -6.05 -73.26
N ASP A 178 -6.72 -7.23 -72.95
CA ASP A 178 -6.58 -8.39 -73.83
C ASP A 178 -7.98 -8.74 -74.34
N LEU A 179 -8.08 -8.92 -75.66
CA LEU A 179 -9.16 -9.53 -76.44
C LEU A 179 -10.39 -8.65 -76.83
N GLN A 180 -10.38 -8.10 -78.06
CA GLN A 180 -11.25 -8.51 -79.18
C GLN A 180 -11.43 -7.42 -80.28
N SER A 181 -10.76 -7.59 -81.43
CA SER A 181 -11.31 -7.28 -82.78
C SER A 181 -10.33 -7.84 -83.83
N GLU A 182 -10.59 -9.03 -84.36
CA GLU A 182 -11.26 -9.26 -85.66
C GLU A 182 -10.29 -9.19 -86.86
N ASP A 183 -10.10 -10.36 -87.48
CA ASP A 183 -9.72 -10.51 -88.89
C ASP A 183 -10.61 -9.61 -89.77
N ARG A 184 -9.98 -8.72 -90.55
CA ARG A 184 -10.31 -8.42 -91.96
C ARG A 184 -9.29 -7.51 -92.63
#